data_AF-M4NIM6-F1
#
_entry.id   AF-M4NIM6-F1
#
_cell.length_a   1.000
_cell.length_b   1.000
_cell.length_c   1.000
_cell.angle_alpha   90.00
_cell.angle_beta   90.00
_cell.angle_gamma   90.00
#
_symmetry.space_group_name_H-M   'P 1'
#
loop_
_entity.id
_entity.type
_entity.pdbx_description
1 polymer ?
#
loop_
_entity_poly.entity_id
_entity_poly.type
_entity_poly.pdbx_seq_one_letter_code
_entity_poly.pdbx_strand_id
1 'polypeptide(L)'
;MNIFDGLYGYEKLMLLCGFILFVFALAAITVMIVQRRDFKMAMGLIVFAIVLMGFPGIQAVKFSQDTVELDRIRAQPQAPADPAQKQQAERTLASLEQRAADNPQLQAQVSDGYRAIGELDQAYRLAQSVLHEKPSAQVQATLVPVLTAKLNQVQAGAPIAEPAMPAAAASSAMASTTTPPAAPAATATQQREIADIASQLQGTGTPLPAASHAALAKAYVVLGQPQKAQANVEAARRIDPNVKINAAVLRAARTDGHP
;
A
#
# COMPACT_ATOMS: atom_id res chain seq x y z
N MET A 1 -20.06 7.30 0.32
CA MET A 1 -19.73 6.18 1.23
C MET A 1 -20.98 5.35 1.35
N ASN A 2 -21.04 4.21 0.67
CA ASN A 2 -22.19 3.32 0.85
C ASN A 2 -21.98 2.59 2.17
N ILE A 3 -22.99 2.59 3.04
CA ILE A 3 -22.97 1.91 4.35
C ILE A 3 -22.82 0.38 4.19
N PHE A 4 -22.87 -0.09 2.93
CA PHE A 4 -22.69 -1.48 2.51
C PHE A 4 -21.31 -1.74 1.88
N ASP A 5 -20.41 -0.76 1.80
CA ASP A 5 -19.03 -0.99 1.36
C ASP A 5 -18.28 -1.76 2.45
N GLY A 6 -17.94 -3.03 2.18
CA GLY A 6 -17.29 -3.95 3.13
C GLY A 6 -18.16 -5.13 3.58
N LEU A 7 -19.46 -5.15 3.26
CA LEU A 7 -20.28 -6.36 3.38
C LEU A 7 -20.08 -7.26 2.16
N TYR A 8 -19.90 -8.56 2.39
CA TYR A 8 -19.89 -9.54 1.31
C TYR A 8 -21.21 -9.48 0.52
N GLY A 9 -21.17 -9.82 -0.77
CA GLY A 9 -22.37 -9.79 -1.63
C GLY A 9 -23.55 -10.60 -1.07
N TYR A 10 -23.27 -11.73 -0.42
CA TYR A 10 -24.29 -12.55 0.23
C TYR A 10 -24.90 -11.89 1.48
N GLU A 11 -24.16 -11.01 2.17
CA GLU A 11 -24.65 -10.29 3.36
C GLU A 11 -25.63 -9.19 2.97
N LYS A 12 -25.36 -8.50 1.86
CA LYS A 12 -26.31 -7.57 1.24
C LYS A 12 -27.58 -8.31 0.82
N LEU A 13 -27.43 -9.49 0.24
CA LEU A 13 -28.56 -10.33 -0.16
C LEU A 13 -29.39 -10.78 1.04
N MET A 14 -28.74 -11.23 2.12
CA MET A 14 -29.41 -11.63 3.36
C MET A 14 -30.10 -10.46 4.05
N LEU A 15 -29.49 -9.27 4.06
CA LEU A 15 -30.08 -8.06 4.64
C LEU A 15 -31.31 -7.60 3.85
N LEU A 16 -31.23 -7.59 2.51
CA LEU A 16 -32.36 -7.25 1.63
C LEU A 16 -33.49 -8.29 1.75
N CYS A 17 -33.14 -9.58 1.75
CA CYS A 17 -34.09 -10.68 1.94
C CYS A 17 -34.78 -10.59 3.31
N GLY A 18 -34.01 -10.38 4.38
CA GLY A 18 -34.53 -10.20 5.74
C GLY A 18 -35.47 -9.00 5.84
N PHE A 19 -35.12 -7.87 5.21
CA PHE A 19 -35.98 -6.69 5.16
C PHE A 19 -37.29 -6.96 4.40
N ILE A 20 -37.23 -7.60 3.23
CA ILE A 20 -38.42 -7.97 2.45
C ILE A 20 -39.31 -8.93 3.26
N LEU A 21 -38.73 -9.96 3.87
CA LEU A 21 -39.46 -10.90 4.72
C LEU A 21 -40.09 -10.21 5.93
N PHE A 22 -39.41 -9.24 6.54
CA PHE A 22 -39.93 -8.48 7.66
C PHE A 22 -41.15 -7.64 7.26
N VAL A 23 -41.09 -6.93 6.13
CA VAL A 23 -42.24 -6.18 5.59
C VAL A 23 -43.39 -7.12 5.25
N PHE A 24 -43.11 -8.28 4.66
CA PHE A 24 -44.12 -9.29 4.35
C PHE A 24 -44.75 -9.88 5.62
N ALA A 25 -43.93 -10.12 6.67
CA ALA A 25 -44.41 -10.59 7.96
C ALA A 25 -45.35 -9.57 8.61
N LEU A 26 -45.00 -8.28 8.58
CA LEU A 26 -45.85 -7.21 9.09
C LEU A 26 -47.20 -7.17 8.36
N ALA A 27 -47.19 -7.21 7.02
CA ALA A 27 -48.41 -7.25 6.22
C ALA A 27 -49.26 -8.50 6.51
N ALA A 28 -48.64 -9.68 6.62
CA ALA A 28 -49.32 -10.94 6.94
C ALA A 28 -49.96 -10.91 8.32
N ILE A 29 -49.30 -10.31 9.32
CA ILE A 29 -49.86 -10.11 10.67
C ILE A 29 -51.06 -9.16 10.61
N THR A 30 -50.95 -8.03 9.89
CA THR A 30 -52.08 -7.10 9.74
C THR A 30 -53.30 -7.81 9.15
N VAL A 31 -53.12 -8.61 8.09
CA VAL A 31 -54.19 -9.38 7.46
C VAL A 31 -54.74 -10.47 8.41
N MET A 32 -53.87 -11.21 9.10
CA MET A 32 -54.30 -12.26 10.04
C MET A 32 -55.06 -11.72 11.25
N ILE A 33 -54.72 -10.52 11.73
CA ILE A 33 -55.45 -9.85 12.81
C ILE A 33 -56.87 -9.50 12.35
N VAL A 34 -57.01 -8.96 11.14
CA VAL A 34 -58.33 -8.65 10.54
C VAL A 34 -59.15 -9.93 10.31
N GLN A 35 -58.51 -11.01 9.88
CA GLN A 35 -59.15 -12.31 9.61
C GLN A 35 -59.31 -13.21 10.85
N ARG A 36 -58.88 -12.78 12.04
CA ARG A 36 -58.85 -13.58 13.29
C ARG A 36 -58.23 -14.99 13.13
N ARG A 37 -57.17 -15.12 12.34
CA ARG A 37 -56.40 -16.36 12.19
C ARG A 37 -55.28 -16.47 13.22
N ASP A 38 -54.83 -17.68 13.50
CA ASP A 38 -53.67 -17.95 14.36
C ASP A 38 -52.40 -17.26 13.82
N PHE A 39 -51.90 -16.28 14.56
CA PHE A 39 -50.73 -15.47 14.22
C PHE A 39 -49.39 -16.17 14.53
N LYS A 40 -49.42 -17.38 15.10
CA LYS A 40 -48.23 -18.12 15.55
C LYS A 40 -47.20 -18.34 14.42
N MET A 41 -47.68 -18.62 13.20
CA MET A 41 -46.81 -18.78 12.03
C MET A 41 -46.11 -17.48 11.63
N ALA A 42 -46.82 -16.35 11.67
CA ALA A 42 -46.24 -15.05 11.33
C ALA A 42 -45.26 -14.56 12.40
N MET A 43 -45.51 -14.91 13.67
CA MET A 43 -44.59 -14.61 14.78
C MET A 43 -43.25 -15.35 14.63
N GLY A 44 -43.26 -16.62 14.18
CA GLY A 44 -42.05 -17.35 13.84
C GLY A 44 -41.26 -16.70 12.69
N LEU A 45 -41.98 -16.20 11.67
CA LEU A 45 -41.38 -15.52 10.52
C LEU A 45 -40.71 -14.20 10.90
N ILE A 46 -41.29 -13.45 11.86
CA ILE A 46 -40.64 -12.25 12.43
C ILE A 46 -39.33 -12.59 13.12
N VAL A 47 -39.31 -13.60 14.00
CA VAL A 47 -38.09 -13.99 14.71
C VAL A 47 -37.00 -14.39 13.72
N PHE A 48 -37.35 -15.17 12.70
CA PHE A 48 -36.44 -15.55 11.63
C PHE A 48 -35.91 -14.34 10.85
N ALA A 49 -36.78 -13.38 10.49
CA ALA A 49 -36.39 -12.16 9.80
C ALA A 49 -35.45 -11.28 10.64
N ILE A 50 -35.71 -11.16 11.95
CA ILE A 50 -34.84 -10.41 12.89
C ILE A 50 -33.46 -11.04 12.97
N VAL A 51 -33.34 -12.37 13.04
CA VAL A 51 -32.04 -13.06 13.07
C VAL A 51 -31.28 -12.83 11.75
N LEU A 52 -31.96 -12.96 10.61
CA LEU A 52 -31.38 -12.69 9.29
C LEU A 52 -30.90 -11.24 9.13
N MET A 53 -31.64 -10.28 9.70
CA MET A 53 -31.27 -8.86 9.68
C MET A 53 -30.16 -8.53 10.68
N GLY A 54 -30.13 -9.21 11.84
CA GLY A 54 -29.17 -8.95 12.92
C GLY A 54 -27.77 -9.49 12.66
N PHE A 55 -27.64 -10.63 11.95
CA PHE A 55 -26.35 -11.26 11.70
C PHE A 55 -25.35 -10.39 10.91
N PRO A 56 -25.74 -9.75 9.78
CA PRO A 56 -24.87 -8.80 9.08
C PRO A 56 -24.46 -7.60 9.97
N GLY A 57 -25.32 -7.18 10.90
CA GLY A 57 -25.05 -6.06 11.81
C GLY A 57 -23.84 -6.31 12.72
N ILE A 58 -23.69 -7.53 13.24
CA ILE A 58 -22.52 -7.90 14.09
C ILE A 58 -21.22 -7.89 13.27
N GLN A 59 -21.29 -8.31 12.00
CA GLN A 59 -20.13 -8.32 11.11
C GLN A 59 -19.67 -6.92 10.70
N ALA A 60 -20.61 -5.98 10.54
CA ALA A 60 -20.30 -4.58 10.26
C ALA A 60 -19.52 -3.91 11.39
N VAL A 61 -19.83 -4.25 12.65
CA VAL A 61 -19.09 -3.76 13.82
C VAL A 61 -17.66 -4.29 13.84
N LYS A 62 -17.47 -5.60 13.58
CA LYS A 62 -16.13 -6.20 13.47
C LYS A 62 -15.30 -5.56 12.35
N PHE A 63 -15.91 -5.34 11.19
CA PHE A 63 -15.24 -4.66 10.08
C PHE A 63 -14.82 -3.23 10.43
N SER A 64 -15.68 -2.51 11.16
CA SER A 64 -15.36 -1.16 11.64
C SER A 64 -14.17 -1.18 12.61
N GLN A 65 -14.12 -2.16 13.51
CA GLN A 65 -12.97 -2.37 14.40
C GLN A 65 -11.69 -2.68 13.60
N ASP A 66 -11.75 -3.64 12.68
CA ASP A 66 -10.61 -4.01 11.83
C ASP A 66 -10.11 -2.80 11.01
N THR A 67 -11.01 -1.97 10.48
CA THR A 67 -10.65 -0.76 9.72
C THR A 67 -10.00 0.30 10.60
N VAL A 68 -10.47 0.47 11.84
CA VAL A 68 -9.84 1.37 12.82
C VAL A 68 -8.46 0.84 13.24
N GLU A 69 -8.33 -0.47 13.41
CA GLU A 69 -7.03 -1.11 13.65
C GLU A 69 -6.08 -0.92 12.46
N LEU A 70 -6.57 -1.03 11.23
CA LEU A 70 -5.81 -0.74 10.02
C LEU A 70 -5.27 0.70 10.02
N ASP A 71 -6.12 1.68 10.30
CA ASP A 71 -5.67 3.08 10.38
C ASP A 71 -4.64 3.28 11.50
N ARG A 72 -4.79 2.58 12.62
CA ARG A 72 -3.80 2.58 13.70
C ARG A 72 -2.47 1.96 13.28
N ILE A 73 -2.49 0.84 12.55
CA ILE A 73 -1.30 0.17 12.02
C ILE A 73 -0.59 1.09 11.02
N ARG A 74 -1.34 1.70 10.10
CA ARG A 74 -0.78 2.60 9.07
C ARG A 74 -0.19 3.88 9.66
N ALA A 75 -0.78 4.38 10.74
CA ALA A 75 -0.28 5.56 11.46
C ALA A 75 0.98 5.27 12.28
N GLN A 76 1.36 4.00 12.50
CA GLN A 76 2.60 3.69 13.22
C GLN A 76 3.81 4.06 12.37
N PRO A 77 4.73 4.89 12.90
CA PRO A 77 5.91 5.33 12.15
C PRO A 77 6.95 4.22 11.99
N GLN A 78 6.88 3.16 12.79
CA GLN A 78 7.83 2.05 12.81
C GLN A 78 7.11 0.72 12.92
N ALA A 79 7.69 -0.33 12.32
CA ALA A 79 7.18 -1.68 12.42
C ALA A 79 7.13 -2.14 13.90
N PRO A 80 6.09 -2.88 14.31
CA PRO A 80 5.99 -3.40 15.66
C PRO A 80 7.22 -4.22 16.02
N ALA A 81 7.91 -3.83 17.10
CA ALA A 81 9.07 -4.58 17.61
C ALA A 81 8.65 -5.89 18.29
N ASP A 82 7.40 -5.97 18.75
CA ASP A 82 6.84 -7.13 19.42
C ASP A 82 6.24 -8.12 18.40
N PRO A 83 6.72 -9.39 18.35
CA PRO A 83 6.19 -10.39 17.44
C PRO A 83 4.69 -10.68 17.65
N ALA A 84 4.16 -10.53 18.87
CA ALA A 84 2.74 -10.74 19.13
C ALA A 84 1.86 -9.67 18.45
N GLN A 85 2.31 -8.42 18.48
CA GLN A 85 1.61 -7.31 17.83
C GLN A 85 1.67 -7.43 16.31
N LYS A 86 2.82 -7.87 15.77
CA LYS A 86 2.97 -8.13 14.34
C LYS A 86 2.00 -9.22 13.87
N GLN A 87 1.92 -10.35 14.57
CA GLN A 87 0.98 -11.42 14.23
C GLN A 87 -0.48 -10.98 14.31
N GLN A 88 -0.84 -10.14 15.29
CA GLN A 88 -2.20 -9.62 15.38
C GLN A 88 -2.51 -8.71 14.19
N ALA A 89 -1.59 -7.80 13.84
CA ALA A 89 -1.73 -6.92 12.68
C ALA A 89 -1.85 -7.73 11.37
N GLU A 90 -1.05 -8.78 11.18
CA GLU A 90 -1.14 -9.66 10.01
C GLU A 90 -2.51 -10.34 9.90
N ARG A 91 -3.10 -10.78 11.02
CA ARG A 91 -4.44 -11.38 11.03
C ARG A 91 -5.51 -10.37 10.65
N THR A 92 -5.45 -9.16 11.19
CA THR A 92 -6.38 -8.08 10.86
C THR A 92 -6.22 -7.67 9.38
N LEU A 93 -5.01 -7.60 8.86
CA LEU A 93 -4.77 -7.31 7.44
C LEU A 93 -5.29 -8.42 6.53
N ALA A 94 -5.09 -9.68 6.90
CA ALA A 94 -5.60 -10.82 6.12
C ALA A 94 -7.15 -10.89 6.12
N SER A 95 -7.80 -10.57 7.25
CA SER A 95 -9.28 -10.52 7.30
C SER A 95 -9.83 -9.39 6.43
N LEU A 96 -9.15 -8.23 6.43
CA LEU A 96 -9.51 -7.09 5.60
C LEU A 96 -9.24 -7.36 4.12
N GLU A 97 -8.13 -8.00 3.77
CA GLU A 97 -7.78 -8.34 2.39
C GLU A 97 -8.89 -9.18 1.73
N GLN A 98 -9.39 -10.21 2.43
CA GLN A 98 -10.50 -11.04 1.95
C GLN A 98 -11.78 -10.23 1.69
N ARG A 99 -12.07 -9.26 2.56
CA ARG A 99 -13.24 -8.37 2.44
C ARG A 99 -13.03 -7.27 1.40
N ALA A 100 -11.79 -6.93 1.12
CA ALA A 100 -11.40 -5.87 0.20
C ALA A 100 -11.46 -6.29 -1.27
N ALA A 101 -11.77 -7.56 -1.59
CA ALA A 101 -11.80 -8.10 -2.96
C ALA A 101 -12.50 -7.18 -3.99
N ASP A 102 -13.60 -6.54 -3.60
CA ASP A 102 -14.37 -5.64 -4.48
C ASP A 102 -14.07 -4.14 -4.27
N ASN A 103 -13.23 -3.79 -3.30
CA ASN A 103 -12.92 -2.42 -2.90
C ASN A 103 -11.43 -2.09 -3.09
N PRO A 104 -11.02 -1.53 -4.24
CA PRO A 104 -9.62 -1.25 -4.54
C PRO A 104 -8.99 -0.23 -3.59
N GLN A 105 -9.79 0.68 -3.03
CA GLN A 105 -9.30 1.65 -2.04
C GLN A 105 -8.94 0.96 -0.73
N LEU A 106 -9.75 0.01 -0.27
CA LEU A 106 -9.44 -0.77 0.92
C LEU A 106 -8.23 -1.67 0.69
N GLN A 107 -8.12 -2.31 -0.49
CA GLN A 107 -6.93 -3.10 -0.85
C GLN A 107 -5.66 -2.25 -0.82
N ALA A 108 -5.72 -1.01 -1.32
CA ALA A 108 -4.60 -0.07 -1.24
C ALA A 108 -4.21 0.29 0.20
N GLN A 109 -5.21 0.47 1.09
CA GLN A 109 -4.95 0.72 2.50
C GLN A 109 -4.36 -0.51 3.21
N VAL A 110 -4.85 -1.72 2.91
CA VAL A 110 -4.29 -2.98 3.44
C VAL A 110 -2.85 -3.16 2.98
N SER A 111 -2.53 -2.84 1.73
CA SER A 111 -1.16 -2.82 1.21
C SER A 111 -0.27 -1.87 2.00
N ASP A 112 -0.74 -0.65 2.29
CA ASP A 112 -0.02 0.30 3.16
C ASP A 112 0.11 -0.19 4.60
N GLY A 113 -0.87 -0.95 5.11
CA GLY A 113 -0.79 -1.65 6.39
C GLY A 113 0.32 -2.71 6.41
N TYR A 114 0.42 -3.55 5.37
CA TYR A 114 1.52 -4.52 5.23
C TYR A 114 2.89 -3.83 5.20
N ARG A 115 3.01 -2.68 4.53
CA ARG A 115 4.22 -1.86 4.57
C ARG A 115 4.54 -1.41 5.99
N ALA A 116 3.54 -0.97 6.76
CA ALA A 116 3.75 -0.47 8.12
C ALA A 116 4.27 -1.55 9.08
N ILE A 117 3.87 -2.81 8.90
CA ILE A 117 4.35 -3.94 9.72
C ILE A 117 5.66 -4.57 9.20
N GLY A 118 6.22 -4.04 8.10
CA GLY A 118 7.47 -4.50 7.50
C GLY A 118 7.34 -5.61 6.46
N GLU A 119 6.12 -6.04 6.13
CA GLU A 119 5.83 -7.06 5.10
C GLU A 119 5.78 -6.43 3.70
N LEU A 120 6.91 -5.86 3.29
CA LEU A 120 7.01 -5.01 2.11
C LEU A 120 6.79 -5.76 0.79
N ASP A 121 7.16 -7.04 0.72
CA ASP A 121 6.92 -7.88 -0.47
C ASP A 121 5.44 -8.20 -0.66
N GLN A 122 4.71 -8.45 0.44
CA GLN A 122 3.26 -8.65 0.39
C GLN A 122 2.55 -7.35 0.05
N ALA A 123 2.95 -6.24 0.69
CA ALA A 123 2.46 -4.91 0.39
C ALA A 123 2.59 -4.58 -1.10
N TYR A 124 3.78 -4.79 -1.68
CA TYR A 124 4.05 -4.49 -3.08
C TYR A 124 3.25 -5.37 -4.05
N ARG A 125 3.13 -6.68 -3.79
CA ARG A 125 2.31 -7.57 -4.63
C ARG A 125 0.84 -7.13 -4.66
N LEU A 126 0.29 -6.78 -3.49
CA LEU A 126 -1.08 -6.28 -3.39
C LEU A 126 -1.21 -4.90 -4.06
N ALA A 127 -0.24 -4.01 -3.90
CA ALA A 127 -0.23 -2.72 -4.61
C ALA A 127 -0.28 -2.91 -6.13
N GLN A 128 0.52 -3.86 -6.64
CA GLN A 128 0.61 -4.14 -8.07
C GLN A 128 -0.70 -4.73 -8.62
N SER A 129 -1.34 -5.66 -7.90
CA SER A 129 -2.63 -6.20 -8.35
C SER A 129 -3.71 -5.12 -8.42
N VAL A 130 -3.77 -4.26 -7.40
CA VAL A 130 -4.74 -3.15 -7.33
C VAL A 130 -4.52 -2.14 -8.45
N LEU A 131 -3.26 -1.76 -8.72
CA LEU A 131 -2.92 -0.85 -9.80
C LEU A 131 -3.24 -1.42 -11.18
N HIS A 132 -3.17 -2.75 -11.34
CA HIS A 132 -3.48 -3.42 -12.60
C HIS A 132 -4.99 -3.51 -12.85
N GLU A 133 -5.78 -3.82 -11.82
CA GLU A 133 -7.22 -4.02 -11.98
C GLU A 133 -8.02 -2.72 -12.02
N LYS A 134 -7.78 -1.80 -11.07
CA LYS A 134 -8.59 -0.57 -10.91
C LYS A 134 -7.72 0.63 -10.51
N PRO A 135 -6.95 1.19 -11.47
CA PRO A 135 -6.16 2.39 -11.23
C PRO A 135 -7.10 3.61 -11.06
N SER A 136 -7.24 4.09 -9.82
CA SER A 136 -7.85 5.39 -9.52
C SER A 136 -6.84 6.32 -8.87
N ALA A 137 -7.03 7.63 -9.00
CA ALA A 137 -6.11 8.61 -8.42
C ALA A 137 -6.00 8.48 -6.88
N GLN A 138 -7.11 8.17 -6.18
CA GLN A 138 -7.07 7.97 -4.73
C GLN A 138 -6.31 6.69 -4.33
N VAL A 139 -6.50 5.61 -5.11
CA VAL A 139 -5.79 4.34 -4.90
C VAL A 139 -4.30 4.54 -5.12
N GLN A 140 -3.93 5.19 -6.23
CA GLN A 140 -2.54 5.50 -6.57
C GLN A 140 -1.87 6.33 -5.48
N ALA A 141 -2.53 7.39 -4.99
CA ALA A 141 -2.03 8.22 -3.88
C ALA A 141 -1.76 7.38 -2.61
N THR A 142 -2.65 6.44 -2.30
CA THR A 142 -2.54 5.57 -1.12
C THR A 142 -1.38 4.59 -1.25
N LEU A 143 -1.01 4.21 -2.48
CA LEU A 143 0.07 3.26 -2.76
C LEU A 143 1.46 3.91 -2.90
N VAL A 144 1.54 5.24 -3.01
CA VAL A 144 2.82 5.97 -3.08
C VAL A 144 3.80 5.58 -1.97
N PRO A 145 3.40 5.49 -0.67
CA PRO A 145 4.30 5.07 0.40
C PRO A 145 4.84 3.64 0.21
N VAL A 146 4.01 2.72 -0.29
CA VAL A 146 4.37 1.31 -0.52
C VAL A 146 5.41 1.20 -1.63
N LEU A 147 5.14 1.83 -2.77
CA LEU A 147 6.06 1.86 -3.91
C LEU A 147 7.38 2.54 -3.54
N THR A 148 7.33 3.64 -2.77
CA THR A 148 8.51 4.35 -2.28
C THR A 148 9.34 3.47 -1.33
N ALA A 149 8.69 2.74 -0.42
CA ALA A 149 9.37 1.83 0.49
C ALA A 149 10.03 0.67 -0.27
N LYS A 150 9.32 0.04 -1.22
CA LYS A 150 9.88 -1.03 -2.07
C LYS A 150 11.07 -0.52 -2.88
N LEU A 151 10.96 0.66 -3.47
CA LEU A 151 12.06 1.29 -4.21
C LEU A 151 13.29 1.46 -3.31
N ASN A 152 13.11 1.96 -2.08
CA ASN A 152 14.21 2.11 -1.12
C ASN A 152 14.84 0.76 -0.72
N GLN A 153 14.04 -0.30 -0.56
CA GLN A 153 14.52 -1.66 -0.25
C GLN A 153 15.39 -2.22 -1.37
N VAL A 154 14.91 -2.15 -2.62
CA VAL A 154 15.67 -2.64 -3.79
C VAL A 154 16.97 -1.84 -3.96
N GLN A 155 16.92 -0.52 -3.72
CA GLN A 155 18.10 0.34 -3.75
C GLN A 155 19.04 0.18 -2.54
N ALA A 156 18.61 -0.42 -1.43
CA ALA A 156 19.51 -0.74 -0.32
C ALA A 156 20.42 -1.94 -0.67
N GLY A 157 19.93 -2.85 -1.52
CA GLY A 157 20.71 -3.95 -2.08
C GLY A 157 21.61 -3.57 -3.27
N ALA A 158 21.54 -2.32 -3.75
CA ALA A 158 22.32 -1.80 -4.86
C ALA A 158 23.18 -0.61 -4.40
N PRO A 159 24.44 -0.82 -3.97
CA PRO A 159 25.30 0.29 -3.61
C PRO A 159 25.51 1.20 -4.83
N ILE A 160 25.38 2.50 -4.63
CA ILE A 160 25.74 3.50 -5.63
C ILE A 160 27.26 3.41 -5.74
N ALA A 161 27.76 2.85 -6.85
CA ALA A 161 29.19 2.85 -7.12
C ALA A 161 29.67 4.31 -7.12
N GLU A 162 30.59 4.66 -6.22
CA GLU A 162 31.26 5.95 -6.33
C GLU A 162 31.96 6.01 -7.69
N PRO A 163 31.84 7.12 -8.44
CA PRO A 163 32.59 7.28 -9.67
C PRO A 163 34.08 7.16 -9.34
N ALA A 164 34.73 6.15 -9.92
CA ALA A 164 36.17 5.99 -9.83
C ALA A 164 36.82 7.28 -10.37
N MET A 165 37.41 8.08 -9.48
CA MET A 165 38.23 9.20 -9.91
C MET A 165 39.33 8.66 -10.83
N PRO A 166 39.60 9.28 -11.98
CA PRO A 166 40.76 8.88 -12.78
C PRO A 166 42.00 9.11 -11.91
N ALA A 167 42.71 8.03 -11.63
CA ALA A 167 43.96 8.07 -10.90
C ALA A 167 44.93 8.98 -11.67
N ALA A 168 45.22 10.15 -11.10
CA ALA A 168 46.29 11.00 -11.56
C ALA A 168 47.58 10.18 -11.55
N ALA A 169 48.19 10.03 -12.73
CA ALA A 169 49.44 9.32 -12.91
C ALA A 169 50.54 9.97 -12.07
N ALA A 170 50.98 9.28 -11.02
CA ALA A 170 52.22 9.55 -10.33
C ALA A 170 53.02 8.24 -10.24
N SER A 171 54.22 8.27 -10.80
CA SER A 171 55.13 7.17 -11.04
C SER A 171 55.57 6.40 -9.78
N SER A 172 55.79 5.10 -9.99
CA SER A 172 56.82 4.24 -9.38
C SER A 172 56.81 3.98 -7.87
N ALA A 173 56.26 2.82 -7.47
CA ALA A 173 56.93 1.89 -6.53
C ALA A 173 56.15 0.57 -6.45
N MET A 174 56.88 -0.54 -6.55
CA MET A 174 56.39 -1.90 -6.32
C MET A 174 55.94 -2.07 -4.87
N ALA A 175 54.65 -2.30 -4.61
CA ALA A 175 54.16 -3.00 -3.44
C ALA A 175 52.71 -3.44 -3.66
N SER A 176 52.48 -4.74 -3.47
CA SER A 176 51.23 -5.50 -3.52
C SER A 176 49.96 -4.70 -3.16
N THR A 177 49.19 -4.31 -4.16
CA THR A 177 47.83 -3.81 -3.96
C THR A 177 46.87 -4.99 -3.93
N THR A 178 46.41 -5.36 -2.74
CA THR A 178 45.09 -5.97 -2.58
C THR A 178 44.07 -4.95 -3.07
N THR A 179 43.59 -5.14 -4.29
CA THR A 179 42.45 -4.39 -4.84
C THR A 179 41.28 -4.53 -3.84
N PRO A 180 40.76 -3.43 -3.27
CA PRO A 180 39.50 -3.50 -2.54
C PRO A 180 38.45 -4.07 -3.51
N PRO A 181 37.58 -5.02 -3.09
CA PRO A 181 36.53 -5.49 -3.96
C PRO A 181 35.67 -4.30 -4.38
N ALA A 182 35.65 -4.01 -5.68
CA ALA A 182 34.74 -3.03 -6.26
C ALA A 182 33.32 -3.38 -5.78
N ALA A 183 32.65 -2.41 -5.16
CA ALA A 183 31.28 -2.60 -4.71
C ALA A 183 30.43 -3.12 -5.88
N PRO A 184 29.63 -4.18 -5.70
CA PRO A 184 28.88 -4.78 -6.80
C PRO A 184 27.92 -3.73 -7.35
N ALA A 185 28.13 -3.35 -8.62
CA ALA A 185 27.15 -2.58 -9.36
C ALA A 185 25.80 -3.32 -9.32
N ALA A 186 24.69 -2.58 -9.29
CA ALA A 186 23.35 -3.16 -9.31
C ALA A 186 23.24 -4.20 -10.43
N THR A 187 22.71 -5.38 -10.11
CA THR A 187 22.50 -6.41 -11.14
C THR A 187 21.49 -5.93 -12.17
N ALA A 188 21.58 -6.43 -13.42
CA ALA A 188 20.65 -6.03 -14.48
C ALA A 188 19.17 -6.27 -14.10
N THR A 189 18.89 -7.30 -13.28
CA THR A 189 17.56 -7.58 -12.73
C THR A 189 17.10 -6.49 -11.76
N GLN A 190 17.96 -6.06 -10.84
CA GLN A 190 17.63 -4.96 -9.92
C GLN A 190 17.43 -3.63 -10.65
N GLN A 191 18.22 -3.34 -11.69
CA GLN A 191 18.03 -2.13 -12.49
C GLN A 191 16.67 -2.12 -13.19
N ARG A 192 16.21 -3.26 -13.73
CA ARG A 192 14.86 -3.38 -14.29
C ARG A 192 13.78 -3.13 -13.23
N GLU A 193 13.89 -3.77 -12.07
CA GLU A 193 12.92 -3.58 -10.98
C GLU A 193 12.87 -2.11 -10.50
N ILE A 194 14.02 -1.45 -10.37
CA ILE A 194 14.12 -0.02 -10.04
C ILE A 194 13.43 0.83 -11.10
N ALA A 195 13.66 0.55 -12.39
CA ALA A 195 13.03 1.28 -13.49
C ALA A 195 11.51 1.09 -13.50
N ASP A 196 11.02 -0.14 -13.29
CA ASP A 196 9.60 -0.47 -13.24
C ASP A 196 8.91 0.28 -12.10
N ILE A 197 9.44 0.20 -10.88
CA ILE A 197 8.87 0.90 -9.71
C ILE A 197 8.93 2.42 -9.90
N ALA A 198 10.03 2.95 -10.44
CA ALA A 198 10.15 4.39 -10.70
C ALA A 198 9.10 4.87 -11.72
N SER A 199 8.84 4.08 -12.76
CA SER A 199 7.81 4.39 -13.76
C SER A 199 6.40 4.37 -13.16
N GLN A 200 6.11 3.40 -12.29
CA GLN A 200 4.82 3.31 -11.59
C GLN A 200 4.61 4.52 -10.67
N LEU A 201 5.63 4.91 -9.91
CA LEU A 201 5.57 6.10 -9.04
C LEU A 201 5.30 7.38 -9.84
N GLN A 202 5.96 7.57 -10.98
CA GLN A 202 5.69 8.72 -11.85
C GLN A 202 4.32 8.67 -12.51
N GLY A 203 3.83 7.47 -12.82
CA GLY A 203 2.51 7.23 -13.42
C GLY A 203 1.33 7.44 -12.47
N THR A 204 1.56 7.66 -11.16
CA THR A 204 0.49 7.88 -10.18
C THR A 204 -0.33 9.15 -10.39
N GLY A 205 0.13 10.10 -11.22
CA GLY A 205 -0.60 11.33 -11.53
C GLY A 205 -0.86 12.25 -10.32
N THR A 206 -0.32 11.91 -9.15
CA THR A 206 -0.50 12.62 -7.88
C THR A 206 0.76 13.36 -7.48
N PRO A 207 0.67 14.50 -6.78
CA PRO A 207 1.84 15.16 -6.20
C PRO A 207 2.59 14.20 -5.27
N LEU A 208 3.85 13.90 -5.61
CA LEU A 208 4.68 13.01 -4.83
C LEU A 208 5.26 13.76 -3.61
N PRO A 209 5.36 13.13 -2.43
CA PRO A 209 6.01 13.74 -1.28
C PRO A 209 7.52 13.85 -1.51
N ALA A 210 8.19 14.74 -0.76
CA ALA A 210 9.62 14.99 -0.88
C ALA A 210 10.47 13.70 -0.75
N ALA A 211 10.06 12.78 0.13
CA ALA A 211 10.72 11.48 0.31
C ALA A 211 10.67 10.60 -0.95
N SER A 212 9.55 10.60 -1.69
CA SER A 212 9.41 9.85 -2.93
C SER A 212 10.27 10.45 -4.05
N HIS A 213 10.34 11.78 -4.14
CA HIS A 213 11.28 12.43 -5.05
C HIS A 213 12.74 12.13 -4.71
N ALA A 214 13.11 12.10 -3.42
CA ALA A 214 14.46 11.71 -3.01
C ALA A 214 14.78 10.24 -3.38
N ALA A 215 13.82 9.33 -3.23
CA ALA A 215 13.96 7.93 -3.63
C ALA A 215 14.08 7.77 -5.16
N LEU A 216 13.29 8.51 -5.93
CA LEU A 216 13.39 8.56 -7.40
C LEU A 216 14.72 9.14 -7.86
N ALA A 217 15.23 10.18 -7.19
CA ALA A 217 16.55 10.73 -7.51
C ALA A 217 17.65 9.68 -7.37
N LYS A 218 17.63 8.91 -6.27
CA LYS A 218 18.55 7.79 -6.08
C LYS A 218 18.37 6.70 -7.15
N ALA A 219 17.12 6.39 -7.53
CA ALA A 219 16.82 5.43 -8.60
C ALA A 219 17.50 5.85 -9.91
N TYR A 220 17.33 7.12 -10.30
CA TYR A 220 17.85 7.62 -11.56
C TYR A 220 19.38 7.69 -11.60
N VAL A 221 20.04 7.89 -10.47
CA VAL A 221 21.50 7.75 -10.40
C VAL A 221 21.92 6.31 -10.70
N VAL A 222 21.25 5.31 -10.11
CA VAL A 222 21.55 3.88 -10.37
C VAL A 222 21.26 3.49 -11.83
N LEU A 223 20.27 4.14 -12.45
CA LEU A 223 19.91 3.94 -13.86
C LEU A 223 20.75 4.75 -14.85
N GLY A 224 21.74 5.52 -14.40
CA GLY A 224 22.58 6.36 -15.26
C GLY A 224 21.82 7.52 -15.93
N GLN A 225 20.79 8.06 -15.27
CA GLN A 225 19.96 9.17 -15.75
C GLN A 225 20.09 10.41 -14.85
N PRO A 226 21.29 11.06 -14.80
CA PRO A 226 21.57 12.11 -13.82
C PRO A 226 20.72 13.36 -13.98
N GLN A 227 20.29 13.71 -15.20
CA GLN A 227 19.37 14.84 -15.43
C GLN A 227 18.03 14.63 -14.72
N LYS A 228 17.44 13.42 -14.82
CA LYS A 228 16.21 13.08 -14.09
C LYS A 228 16.45 13.01 -12.59
N ALA A 229 17.63 12.55 -12.17
CA ALA A 229 18.01 12.57 -10.76
C ALA A 229 18.03 13.99 -10.21
N GLN A 230 18.66 14.93 -10.93
CA GLN A 230 18.72 16.34 -10.54
C GLN A 230 17.34 16.98 -10.44
N ALA A 231 16.48 16.79 -11.44
CA ALA A 231 15.12 17.32 -11.41
C ALA A 231 14.34 16.83 -10.17
N ASN A 232 14.52 15.57 -9.78
CA ASN A 232 13.89 15.01 -8.58
C ASN A 232 14.53 15.52 -7.28
N VAL A 233 15.85 15.75 -7.23
CA VAL A 233 16.51 16.41 -6.10
C VAL A 233 15.95 17.81 -5.88
N GLU A 234 15.80 18.58 -6.95
CA GLU A 234 15.25 19.94 -6.90
C GLU A 234 13.78 19.93 -6.48
N ALA A 235 12.96 19.02 -7.04
CA ALA A 235 11.57 18.86 -6.65
C ALA A 235 11.44 18.51 -5.15
N ALA A 236 12.25 17.56 -4.65
CA ALA A 236 12.26 17.19 -3.24
C ALA A 236 12.56 18.41 -2.34
N ARG A 237 13.58 19.21 -2.70
CA ARG A 237 13.98 20.40 -1.92
C ARG A 237 12.97 21.55 -1.98
N ARG A 238 12.22 21.69 -3.08
CA ARG A 238 11.13 22.67 -3.18
C ARG A 238 9.99 22.34 -2.23
N ILE A 239 9.72 21.06 -2.02
CA ILE A 239 8.65 20.58 -1.13
C ILE A 239 9.12 20.60 0.34
N ASP A 240 10.32 20.07 0.60
CA ASP A 240 10.93 20.08 1.92
C ASP A 240 12.41 20.49 1.80
N PRO A 241 12.77 21.73 2.16
CA PRO A 241 14.14 22.21 2.13
C PRO A 241 15.11 21.39 3.00
N ASN A 242 14.60 20.67 4.01
CA ASN A 242 15.39 19.88 4.95
C ASN A 242 15.46 18.39 4.56
N VAL A 243 14.96 18.01 3.37
CA VAL A 243 14.99 16.63 2.90
C VAL A 243 16.43 16.08 2.86
N LYS A 244 16.65 14.95 3.51
CA LYS A 244 17.96 14.30 3.56
C LYS A 244 18.22 13.53 2.25
N ILE A 245 19.07 14.09 1.39
CA ILE A 245 19.50 13.45 0.14
C ILE A 245 20.96 13.02 0.30
N ASN A 246 21.25 11.78 -0.08
CA ASN A 246 22.60 11.21 0.01
C ASN A 246 23.61 12.05 -0.82
N ALA A 247 24.77 12.36 -0.23
CA ALA A 247 25.81 13.14 -0.88
C ALA A 247 26.33 12.52 -2.18
N ALA A 248 26.35 11.18 -2.30
CA ALA A 248 26.68 10.49 -3.53
C ALA A 248 25.65 10.75 -4.64
N VAL A 249 24.36 10.79 -4.31
CA VAL A 249 23.29 11.14 -5.25
C VAL A 249 23.42 12.60 -5.69
N LEU A 250 23.73 13.51 -4.77
CA LEU A 250 23.95 14.92 -5.09
C LEU A 250 25.17 15.13 -6.00
N ARG A 251 26.24 14.36 -5.81
CA ARG A 251 27.43 14.40 -6.67
C ARG A 251 27.10 13.84 -8.07
N ALA A 252 26.54 12.64 -8.13
CA ALA A 252 26.21 11.97 -9.39
C ALA A 252 25.14 12.72 -10.22
N ALA A 253 24.21 13.42 -9.56
CA ALA A 253 23.23 14.24 -10.26
C ALA A 253 23.83 15.49 -10.91
N ARG A 254 25.01 15.97 -10.48
CA ARG A 254 25.67 17.16 -11.05
C ARG A 254 26.70 16.85 -12.15
N THR A 255 27.18 15.61 -12.24
CA THR A 255 28.38 15.28 -13.03
C THR A 255 28.23 15.37 -14.56
N ASP A 256 27.01 15.56 -15.09
CA ASP A 256 26.79 15.76 -16.54
C ASP A 256 26.54 17.24 -16.93
N GLY A 257 26.69 18.18 -15.98
CA GLY A 257 26.42 19.61 -16.19
C GLY A 257 27.61 20.49 -16.59
N HIS A 258 28.81 19.92 -16.79
CA HIS A 258 30.00 20.67 -17.18
C HIS A 258 30.67 20.06 -18.42
N PRO A 259 30.59 20.71 -19.61
CA PRO A 259 31.57 20.51 -20.66
C PRO A 259 32.95 21.02 -20.24
#